data_AF-K1Y0C6-F1
#
_entry.id   AF-K1Y0C6-F1
#
_cell.length_a   1.000
_cell.length_b   1.000
_cell.length_c   1.000
_cell.angle_alpha   90.00
_cell.angle_beta   90.00
_cell.angle_gamma   90.00
#
_symmetry.space_group_name_H-M   'P 1'
#
loop_
_entity.id
_entity.type
_entity.pdbx_description
1 polymer ?
#
loop_
_entity_poly.entity_id
_entity_poly.type
_entity_poly.pdbx_seq_one_letter_code
_entity_poly.pdbx_strand_id
1 'polypeptide(L)'
;MQNEAFGKLYESREKILKLGDPALLSDFYKLQESDHFYYMCTKFFSDGAVHKYFNPYDTPYEAFINYMNVLSDFLSRVDKAMAEDKIKSGTKIAAKKGLKKAKT
;
A
#
# COMPACT_ATOMS: atom_id res chain seq x y z
N MET A 1 5.86 14.80 5.83
CA MET A 1 4.54 14.50 5.23
C MET A 1 4.68 13.89 3.84
N GLN A 2 4.84 14.64 2.74
CA GLN A 2 4.93 14.04 1.39
C GLN A 2 5.99 12.95 1.24
N ASN A 3 7.25 13.25 1.56
CA ASN A 3 8.35 12.28 1.45
C ASN A 3 8.15 11.06 2.37
N GLU A 4 7.47 11.25 3.50
CA GLU A 4 7.19 10.18 4.45
C GLU A 4 6.09 9.25 3.92
N ALA A 5 4.98 9.81 3.43
CA ALA A 5 3.91 9.07 2.78
C ALA A 5 4.44 8.27 1.58
N PHE A 6 5.25 8.92 0.75
CA PHE A 6 5.91 8.29 -0.39
C PHE A 6 6.84 7.15 0.05
N GLY A 7 7.75 7.41 0.98
CA GLY A 7 8.69 6.41 1.48
C GLY A 7 7.98 5.17 2.01
N LYS A 8 6.98 5.35 2.88
CA LYS A 8 6.20 4.24 3.46
C LYS A 8 5.48 3.40 2.42
N LEU A 9 4.91 4.02 1.38
CA LEU A 9 4.29 3.28 0.29
C LEU A 9 5.32 2.42 -0.45
N TYR A 10 6.45 2.99 -0.85
CA TYR A 10 7.43 2.29 -1.67
C TYR A 10 8.22 1.21 -0.92
N GLU A 11 8.37 1.31 0.41
CA GLU A 11 8.90 0.23 1.26
C GLU A 11 8.11 -1.08 1.11
N SER A 12 6.82 -1.01 0.76
CA SER A 12 5.95 -2.18 0.59
C SER A 12 5.98 -2.79 -0.82
N ARG A 13 6.58 -2.10 -1.80
CA ARG A 13 6.53 -2.45 -3.23
C ARG A 13 6.94 -3.90 -3.50
N GLU A 14 8.10 -4.32 -2.98
CA GLU A 14 8.64 -5.66 -3.24
C GLU A 14 7.72 -6.77 -2.69
N LYS A 15 7.08 -6.54 -1.53
CA LYS A 15 6.11 -7.48 -0.97
C LYS A 15 4.88 -7.63 -1.87
N ILE A 16 4.36 -6.50 -2.36
CA ILE A 16 3.15 -6.46 -3.19
C ILE A 16 3.40 -7.11 -4.56
N LEU A 17 4.52 -6.78 -5.20
CA LEU A 17 4.92 -7.41 -6.47
C LEU A 17 5.11 -8.93 -6.32
N LYS A 18 5.68 -9.38 -5.20
CA LYS A 18 5.85 -10.81 -4.91
C LYS A 18 4.52 -11.54 -4.71
N LEU A 19 3.54 -10.90 -4.05
CA LEU A 19 2.20 -11.48 -3.90
C LEU A 19 1.52 -11.68 -5.25
N GLY A 20 1.68 -10.73 -6.16
CA GLY A 20 1.06 -10.77 -7.49
C GLY A 20 -0.47 -10.75 -7.46
N ASP A 21 -1.07 -10.35 -6.32
CA ASP A 21 -2.52 -10.24 -6.17
C ASP A 21 -3.02 -9.04 -7.00
N PRO A 22 -3.90 -9.26 -8.02
CA PRO A 22 -4.35 -8.19 -8.90
C PRO A 22 -5.08 -7.05 -8.19
N ALA A 23 -5.82 -7.34 -7.11
CA ALA A 23 -6.54 -6.34 -6.35
C ALA A 23 -5.58 -5.48 -5.53
N LEU A 24 -4.62 -6.10 -4.84
CA LEU A 24 -3.60 -5.36 -4.09
C LEU A 24 -2.68 -4.53 -5.00
N LEU A 25 -2.36 -5.04 -6.19
CA LEU A 25 -1.63 -4.26 -7.20
C LEU A 25 -2.44 -3.05 -7.67
N SER A 26 -3.72 -3.25 -7.97
CA SER A 26 -4.60 -2.16 -8.38
C SER A 26 -4.73 -1.08 -7.30
N ASP A 27 -4.81 -1.46 -6.03
CA ASP A 27 -4.85 -0.51 -4.91
C ASP A 27 -3.50 0.20 -4.74
N PHE A 28 -2.39 -0.53 -4.85
CA PHE A 28 -1.03 0.05 -4.80
C PHE A 28 -0.80 1.10 -5.88
N TYR A 29 -1.31 0.89 -7.11
CA TYR A 29 -1.20 1.89 -8.18
C TYR A 29 -2.03 3.13 -7.90
N LYS A 30 -3.26 2.98 -7.39
CA LYS A 30 -4.09 4.14 -7.02
C LYS A 30 -3.45 4.97 -5.91
N LEU A 31 -2.78 4.34 -4.94
CA LEU A 31 -2.08 5.05 -3.87
C LEU A 31 -0.87 5.87 -4.34
N GLN A 32 -0.41 5.67 -5.59
CA GLN A 32 0.68 6.43 -6.20
C GLN A 32 0.21 7.66 -6.98
N GLU A 33 -1.09 7.85 -7.16
CA GLU A 33 -1.62 8.98 -7.93
C GLU A 33 -1.12 10.31 -7.36
N SER A 34 -0.67 11.19 -8.25
CA SER A 34 0.01 12.43 -7.86
C SER A 34 -0.85 13.35 -7.00
N ASP A 35 -2.17 13.28 -7.17
CA ASP A 35 -3.14 14.10 -6.45
C ASP A 35 -3.06 13.88 -4.94
N HIS A 36 -2.82 12.65 -4.48
CA HIS A 36 -2.65 12.36 -3.06
C HIS A 36 -1.49 13.16 -2.46
N PHE A 37 -0.35 13.17 -3.14
CA PHE A 37 0.82 13.92 -2.70
C PHE A 37 0.63 15.43 -2.87
N TYR A 38 -0.05 15.84 -3.94
CA TYR A 38 -0.41 17.24 -4.17
C TYR A 38 -1.25 17.80 -3.02
N TYR A 39 -2.29 17.08 -2.58
CA TYR A 39 -3.19 17.54 -1.51
C TYR A 39 -2.51 17.70 -0.15
N MET A 40 -1.46 16.93 0.13
CA MET A 40 -0.66 17.05 1.37
C MET A 40 0.59 17.93 1.23
N CYS A 41 0.73 18.66 0.12
CA CYS A 41 1.85 19.59 -0.13
C CYS A 41 1.74 20.86 0.71
N THR A 42 2.85 21.32 1.30
CA THR A 42 2.91 22.60 2.00
C THR A 42 3.51 23.74 1.18
N LYS A 43 4.08 23.44 -0.01
CA LYS A 43 4.91 24.40 -0.79
C LYS A 43 4.16 25.63 -1.30
N PHE A 44 2.87 25.52 -1.63
CA PHE A 44 2.05 26.62 -2.15
C PHE A 44 0.88 26.99 -1.23
N PHE A 45 0.91 26.49 0.01
CA PHE A 45 -0.14 26.79 1.00
C PHE A 45 -0.13 28.27 1.43
N SER A 46 0.95 29.01 1.17
CA SER A 46 1.08 30.43 1.53
C SER A 46 0.35 31.39 0.59
N ASP A 47 -0.02 30.99 -0.63
CA ASP A 47 -0.66 31.88 -1.63
C ASP A 47 -2.18 31.62 -1.71
N GLY A 48 -2.81 31.66 -0.52
CA GLY A 48 -4.10 31.05 -0.13
C GLY A 48 -5.39 31.38 -0.88
N ALA A 49 -5.35 31.84 -2.14
CA ALA A 49 -6.55 32.19 -2.92
C ALA A 49 -6.86 31.25 -4.10
N VAL A 50 -5.87 30.57 -4.70
CA VAL A 50 -6.09 29.83 -5.97
C VAL A 50 -6.21 28.31 -5.80
N HIS A 51 -5.73 27.77 -4.67
CA HIS A 51 -5.61 26.32 -4.45
C HIS A 51 -6.84 25.64 -3.84
N LYS A 52 -7.91 26.39 -3.54
CA LYS A 52 -9.16 25.85 -2.97
C LYS A 52 -10.11 25.21 -4.00
N TYR A 53 -9.89 25.42 -5.30
CA TYR A 53 -10.84 24.96 -6.32
C TYR A 53 -10.85 23.43 -6.53
N PHE A 54 -9.80 22.69 -6.11
CA PHE A 54 -9.63 21.27 -6.44
C PHE A 54 -9.12 20.37 -5.31
N ASN A 55 -9.04 20.85 -4.06
CA ASN A 55 -8.63 20.02 -2.91
C ASN A 55 -9.85 19.71 -2.01
N PRO A 56 -10.21 18.42 -1.79
CA PRO A 56 -11.33 18.06 -0.93
C PRO A 56 -11.03 18.22 0.58
N TYR A 57 -9.79 18.55 0.96
CA TYR A 57 -9.37 18.71 2.35
C TYR A 57 -9.16 20.18 2.72
N ASP A 58 -9.47 20.56 3.96
CA ASP A 58 -9.31 21.94 4.44
C ASP A 58 -7.83 22.28 4.67
N THR A 59 -7.01 21.28 4.98
CA THR A 59 -5.57 21.45 5.19
C THR A 59 -4.72 20.32 4.58
N PRO A 60 -3.46 20.59 4.20
CA PRO A 60 -2.50 19.55 3.82
C PRO A 60 -2.29 18.49 4.90
N TYR A 61 -2.48 18.86 6.17
CA TYR A 61 -2.37 17.95 7.30
C TYR A 61 -3.52 16.94 7.33
N GLU A 62 -4.76 17.36 7.08
CA GLU A 62 -5.91 16.45 6.96
C GLU A 62 -5.75 15.47 5.80
N ALA A 63 -5.30 15.97 4.64
CA ALA A 63 -4.99 15.12 3.49
C ALA A 63 -3.94 14.06 3.83
N PHE A 64 -2.88 14.46 4.55
CA PHE A 64 -1.84 13.53 5.03
C PHE A 64 -2.40 12.49 5.99
N ILE A 65 -3.17 12.89 7.01
CA ILE A 65 -3.74 11.95 7.99
C ILE A 65 -4.69 10.95 7.33
N ASN A 66 -5.55 11.41 6.42
CA ASN A 66 -6.43 10.53 5.66
C ASN A 66 -5.61 9.51 4.86
N TYR A 67 -4.64 9.98 4.07
CA TYR A 67 -3.77 9.11 3.29
C TYR A 67 -3.04 8.08 4.17
N MET A 68 -2.51 8.49 5.32
CA MET A 68 -1.80 7.61 6.24
C MET A 68 -2.71 6.54 6.86
N ASN A 69 -3.97 6.87 7.15
CA ASN A 69 -4.94 5.89 7.64
C ASN A 69 -5.28 4.85 6.56
N VAL A 70 -5.53 5.30 5.32
CA VAL A 70 -5.79 4.41 4.18
C VAL A 70 -4.57 3.53 3.89
N LEU A 71 -3.37 4.11 3.90
CA LEU A 71 -2.13 3.37 3.70
C LEU A 71 -1.93 2.32 4.79
N SER A 72 -2.22 2.62 6.05
CA SER A 72 -2.11 1.66 7.16
C SER A 72 -3.06 0.47 7.01
N ASP A 73 -4.32 0.69 6.60
CA ASP A 73 -5.26 -0.39 6.30
C ASP A 73 -4.77 -1.24 5.13
N PHE A 74 -4.34 -0.59 4.04
CA PHE A 74 -3.80 -1.28 2.87
C PHE A 74 -2.60 -2.16 3.23
N LEU A 75 -1.64 -1.65 4.01
CA LEU A 75 -0.48 -2.43 4.45
C LEU A 75 -0.88 -3.61 5.34
N SER A 76 -1.92 -3.45 6.17
CA SER A 76 -2.46 -4.55 6.98
C SER A 76 -3.05 -5.67 6.10
N ARG A 77 -3.75 -5.30 5.01
CA ARG A 77 -4.24 -6.27 4.00
C ARG A 77 -3.09 -6.98 3.28
N VAL A 78 -2.02 -6.26 2.94
CA VAL A 78 -0.80 -6.84 2.33
C VAL A 78 -0.13 -7.85 3.26
N ASP A 79 0.07 -7.49 4.53
CA ASP A 79 0.71 -8.39 5.50
C ASP A 79 -0.13 -9.64 5.77
N LYS A 80 -1.47 -9.52 5.81
CA LYS A 80 -2.38 -10.67 5.89
C LYS A 80 -2.23 -11.59 4.67
N ALA A 81 -2.24 -11.03 3.46
CA ALA A 81 -2.06 -11.81 2.23
C ALA A 81 -0.68 -12.52 2.20
N MET A 82 0.38 -11.86 2.68
CA MET A 82 1.71 -12.46 2.84
C MET A 82 1.72 -13.64 3.81
N ALA A 83 0.99 -13.56 4.92
CA ALA A 83 0.87 -14.66 5.87
C ALA A 83 0.14 -15.85 5.24
N GLU A 84 -0.95 -15.61 4.52
CA GLU A 84 -1.73 -16.64 3.83
C GLU A 84 -0.92 -17.34 2.72
N ASP A 85 -0.13 -16.59 1.94
CA ASP A 85 0.74 -17.17 0.90
C ASP A 85 1.82 -18.10 1.49
N LYS A 86 2.45 -17.67 2.59
CA LYS A 86 3.43 -18.50 3.32
C LYS A 86 2.82 -19.81 3.80
N ILE A 87 1.60 -19.78 4.35
CA ILE A 87 0.87 -20.96 4.80
C ILE A 87 0.61 -21.91 3.63
N LYS A 88 0.05 -21.40 2.52
CA LYS A 88 -0.24 -22.20 1.31
C LYS A 88 1.02 -22.85 0.75
N SER A 89 2.14 -22.13 0.72
CA SER A 89 3.44 -22.67 0.30
C SER A 89 3.93 -23.79 1.22
N GLY A 90 3.86 -23.60 2.54
CA GLY A 90 4.20 -24.61 3.53
C GLY A 90 3.39 -25.90 3.40
N THR A 91 2.07 -25.79 3.22
CA THR A 91 1.18 -26.95 3.00
C THR A 91 1.54 -27.71 1.72
N LYS A 92 1.83 -27.00 0.62
CA LYS A 92 2.28 -27.63 -0.64
C LYS A 92 3.59 -28.40 -0.47
N ILE A 93 4.54 -27.86 0.29
CA ILE A 93 5.82 -28.51 0.58
C ILE A 93 5.61 -29.78 1.42
N ALA A 94 4.79 -29.72 2.46
CA ALA A 94 4.47 -30.86 3.31
C ALA A 94 3.78 -31.99 2.51
N ALA A 95 2.79 -31.66 1.68
CA ALA A 95 2.10 -32.62 0.81
C ALA A 95 3.05 -33.31 -0.18
N LYS A 96 3.96 -32.56 -0.82
CA LYS A 96 5.00 -33.15 -1.71
C LYS A 96 5.94 -34.10 -0.98
N LYS A 97 6.33 -33.79 0.27
CA LYS A 97 7.20 -34.67 1.09
C LYS A 97 6.48 -35.96 1.46
N GLY A 98 5.21 -35.89 1.88
CA GLY A 98 4.40 -37.06 2.21
C GLY A 98 4.23 -38.01 1.02
N LEU A 99 3.97 -37.47 -0.18
CA LEU A 99 3.81 -38.26 -1.40
C LEU A 99 5.11 -39.00 -1.82
N LYS A 100 6.29 -38.40 -1.60
CA LYS A 100 7.57 -39.08 -1.86
C LYS A 100 7.81 -40.23 -0.88
N LYS A 101 7.49 -40.03 0.41
CA LYS A 101 7.66 -41.07 1.45
C LYS A 101 6.74 -42.27 1.25
N ALA A 102 5.54 -42.08 0.69
CA ALA A 102 4.60 -43.16 0.39
C ALA A 102 4.94 -43.98 -0.88
N LYS A 103 5.87 -43.50 -1.72
CA LYS A 103 6.31 -44.17 -2.96
C LYS A 103 7.66 -44.91 -2.82
N THR A 104 8.22 -44.93 -1.61
CA THR A 104 9.48 -45.62 -1.27
C THR A 104 9.16 -46.74 -0.30
#